data_AF-A0A958D459-F1
#
_entry.id   AF-A0A958D459-F1
#
_cell.length_a   1.000
_cell.length_b   1.000
_cell.length_c   1.000
_cell.angle_alpha   90.00
_cell.angle_beta   90.00
_cell.angle_gamma   90.00
#
_symmetry.space_group_name_H-M   'P 1'
#
loop_
_entity.id
_entity.type
_entity.pdbx_description
1 polymer ?
#
loop_
_entity_poly.entity_id
_entity_poly.type
_entity_poly.pdbx_seq_one_letter_code
_entity_poly.pdbx_strand_id
1 'polypeptide(L)'
;AEPSAGLRPWREVVEPHDDVARGKFALAEFAADLFQVSEGRGAAEYVDPVEFFRRTYLTEGLRTLLSQAVGRLVGDGGVPVVDLQTNFGGGKTHSLIALYHLFSGVDLDSLPTEVADLVRSAGVESLPTVRRAVVVGNRFAAGQSHEKPDGTVVNTIWGEIAWQLGGREAYDLIAEDDRAGTNPGEALRTLIVRYSPSLILIDEWVAYARQLVTDKELPSGSFETQFTFAQ
;
A
#
# COMPACT_ATOMS: atom_id res chain seq x y z
N ALA A 1 38.51 -7.51 7.81
CA ALA A 1 38.41 -8.96 7.53
C ALA A 1 39.05 -9.19 6.18
N GLU A 2 40.07 -10.04 6.09
CA GLU A 2 40.59 -10.46 4.79
C GLU A 2 39.51 -11.30 4.08
N PRO A 3 39.21 -11.02 2.79
CA PRO A 3 38.25 -11.82 2.05
C PRO A 3 38.76 -13.26 1.96
N SER A 4 37.88 -14.25 2.18
CA SER A 4 38.22 -15.67 2.06
C SER A 4 38.81 -15.95 0.68
N ALA A 5 40.02 -16.53 0.65
CA ALA A 5 40.70 -16.86 -0.59
C ALA A 5 39.82 -17.78 -1.46
N GLY A 6 39.61 -17.41 -2.74
CA GLY A 6 38.89 -18.21 -3.73
C GLY A 6 37.53 -17.69 -4.19
N LEU A 7 36.98 -16.64 -3.56
CA LEU A 7 35.77 -15.97 -4.07
C LEU A 7 36.12 -15.05 -5.25
N ARG A 8 35.53 -15.32 -6.41
CA ARG A 8 35.62 -14.41 -7.56
C ARG A 8 34.88 -13.10 -7.26
N PRO A 9 35.43 -11.94 -7.67
CA PRO A 9 34.73 -10.66 -7.57
C PRO A 9 33.31 -10.76 -8.13
N TRP A 10 32.33 -10.12 -7.48
CA TRP A 10 30.92 -10.17 -7.93
C TRP A 10 30.75 -9.77 -9.40
N ARG A 11 31.57 -8.83 -9.89
CA ARG A 11 31.60 -8.38 -11.29
C ARG A 11 31.97 -9.48 -12.30
N GLU A 12 32.59 -10.56 -11.84
CA GLU A 12 33.01 -11.70 -12.66
C GLU A 12 32.01 -12.86 -12.61
N VAL A 13 31.00 -12.78 -11.74
CA VAL A 13 30.02 -13.87 -11.51
C VAL A 13 28.57 -13.42 -11.62
N VAL A 14 28.32 -12.12 -11.69
CA VAL A 14 26.98 -11.54 -11.87
C VAL A 14 26.97 -10.80 -13.20
N GLU A 15 26.04 -11.18 -14.07
CA GLU A 15 25.69 -10.39 -15.25
C GLU A 15 24.69 -9.30 -14.83
N PRO A 16 25.00 -8.00 -15.05
CA PRO A 16 24.02 -6.94 -14.82
C PRO A 16 22.78 -7.15 -15.68
N HIS A 17 21.63 -6.74 -15.16
CA HIS A 17 20.37 -6.81 -15.92
C HIS A 17 20.48 -6.02 -17.24
N ASP A 18 19.72 -6.45 -18.24
CA ASP A 18 19.87 -6.05 -19.64
C ASP A 18 19.75 -4.53 -19.86
N ASP A 19 18.95 -3.85 -19.04
CA ASP A 19 18.75 -2.40 -19.00
C ASP A 19 20.00 -1.63 -18.50
N VAL A 20 20.61 -2.08 -17.41
CA VAL A 20 21.85 -1.55 -16.83
C VAL A 20 23.01 -1.84 -17.77
N ALA A 21 23.10 -3.06 -18.29
CA ALA A 21 24.15 -3.48 -19.22
C ALA A 21 24.11 -2.67 -20.53
N ARG A 22 22.93 -2.28 -21.02
CA ARG A 22 22.74 -1.53 -22.27
C ARG A 22 22.66 -0.02 -22.08
N GLY A 23 22.80 0.49 -20.87
CA GLY A 23 22.71 1.93 -20.59
C GLY A 23 21.32 2.53 -20.85
N LYS A 24 20.28 1.71 -20.95
CA LYS A 24 18.88 2.12 -21.14
C LYS A 24 18.18 2.21 -19.78
N PHE A 25 18.78 2.93 -18.83
CA PHE A 25 18.27 3.05 -17.48
C PHE A 25 17.44 4.34 -17.34
N ALA A 26 16.17 4.22 -16.95
CA ALA A 26 15.45 5.34 -16.36
C ALA A 26 15.37 5.10 -14.85
N LEU A 27 15.87 6.03 -14.03
CA LEU A 27 15.77 5.91 -12.55
C LEU A 27 14.31 5.72 -12.09
N ALA A 28 13.35 6.25 -12.87
CA ALA A 28 11.92 6.10 -12.64
C ALA A 28 11.41 4.66 -12.79
N GLU A 29 12.08 3.80 -13.56
CA GLU A 29 11.70 2.39 -13.72
C GLU A 29 12.00 1.55 -12.46
N PHE A 30 12.89 2.02 -11.58
CA PHE A 30 13.28 1.32 -10.34
C PHE A 30 12.65 1.92 -9.07
N ALA A 31 11.89 3.00 -9.20
CA ALA A 31 11.20 3.59 -8.07
C ALA A 31 9.87 2.86 -7.86
N ALA A 32 9.75 2.12 -6.76
CA ALA A 32 8.49 1.55 -6.33
C ALA A 32 7.43 2.67 -6.22
N ASP A 33 6.33 2.56 -6.98
CA ASP A 33 5.20 3.49 -6.95
C ASP A 33 3.92 2.68 -6.69
N LEU A 34 3.45 2.72 -5.44
CA LEU A 34 2.26 1.98 -5.00
C LEU A 34 0.99 2.38 -5.78
N PHE A 35 0.89 3.64 -6.22
CA PHE A 35 -0.27 4.12 -6.98
C PHE A 35 -0.28 3.52 -8.39
N GLN A 36 0.87 3.45 -9.05
CA GLN A 36 0.96 2.77 -10.34
C GLN A 36 0.60 1.29 -10.22
N VAL A 37 1.13 0.61 -9.20
CA VAL A 37 0.84 -0.79 -8.94
C VAL A 37 -0.65 -1.02 -8.65
N SER A 38 -1.29 -0.15 -7.86
CA SER A 38 -2.73 -0.29 -7.57
C SER A 38 -3.60 -0.12 -8.81
N GLU A 39 -3.16 0.68 -9.77
CA GLU A 39 -3.82 0.92 -11.05
C GLU A 39 -3.47 -0.12 -12.13
N GLY A 40 -2.62 -1.10 -11.82
CA GLY A 40 -2.13 -2.09 -12.80
C GLY A 40 -1.23 -1.47 -13.88
N ARG A 41 -0.57 -0.34 -13.58
CA ARG A 41 0.34 0.38 -14.49
C ARG A 41 1.78 0.23 -14.00
N GLY A 42 2.73 0.22 -14.93
CA GLY A 42 4.16 0.14 -14.62
C GLY A 42 4.80 -1.16 -15.10
N ALA A 43 6.04 -1.39 -14.68
CA ALA A 43 6.79 -2.58 -15.07
C ALA A 43 6.21 -3.85 -14.43
N ALA A 44 6.25 -4.96 -15.16
CA ALA A 44 5.72 -6.25 -14.70
C ALA A 44 6.32 -6.68 -13.35
N GLU A 45 7.58 -6.35 -13.09
CA GLU A 45 8.26 -6.63 -11.83
C GLU A 45 7.67 -5.94 -10.59
N TYR A 46 6.88 -4.89 -10.76
CA TYR A 46 6.15 -4.25 -9.68
C TYR A 46 4.65 -4.55 -9.72
N VAL A 47 4.07 -4.77 -10.91
CA VAL A 47 2.62 -4.94 -11.08
C VAL A 47 2.17 -6.39 -10.92
N ASP A 48 2.97 -7.35 -11.37
CA ASP A 48 2.65 -8.76 -11.27
C ASP A 48 3.10 -9.31 -9.91
N PRO A 49 2.19 -9.91 -9.11
CA PRO A 49 2.52 -10.36 -7.76
C PRO A 49 3.58 -11.49 -7.77
N VAL A 50 3.54 -12.37 -8.77
CA VAL A 50 4.48 -13.50 -8.88
C VAL A 50 5.88 -12.97 -9.18
N GLU A 51 6.01 -12.10 -10.18
CA GLU A 51 7.28 -11.50 -10.57
C GLU A 51 7.85 -10.61 -9.46
N PHE A 52 6.98 -9.83 -8.79
CA PHE A 52 7.37 -9.02 -7.64
C PHE A 52 8.00 -9.87 -6.55
N PHE A 53 7.31 -10.92 -6.09
CA PHE A 53 7.84 -11.77 -5.03
C PHE A 53 9.05 -12.60 -5.48
N ARG A 54 9.12 -13.00 -6.76
CA ARG A 54 10.30 -13.70 -7.32
C ARG A 54 11.58 -12.89 -7.20
N ARG A 55 11.49 -11.55 -7.24
CA ARG A 55 12.61 -10.62 -7.14
C ARG A 55 12.78 -10.02 -5.74
N THR A 56 11.82 -10.25 -4.85
CA THR A 56 11.81 -9.68 -3.51
C THR A 56 12.52 -10.61 -2.53
N TYR A 57 13.56 -10.10 -1.88
CA TYR A 57 14.18 -10.79 -0.75
C TYR A 57 13.36 -10.55 0.52
N LEU A 58 12.82 -11.61 1.13
CA LEU A 58 12.06 -11.50 2.37
C LEU A 58 12.99 -11.29 3.57
N THR A 59 13.33 -10.03 3.81
CA THR A 59 14.00 -9.60 5.05
C THR A 59 13.19 -10.00 6.28
N GLU A 60 13.84 -10.13 7.44
CA GLU A 60 13.17 -10.43 8.71
C GLU A 60 12.01 -9.45 9.01
N GLY A 61 12.22 -8.15 8.75
CA GLY A 61 11.20 -7.13 8.92
C GLY A 61 10.01 -7.32 8.00
N LEU A 62 10.24 -7.61 6.72
CA LEU A 62 9.16 -7.89 5.76
C LEU A 62 8.41 -9.18 6.12
N ARG A 63 9.13 -10.24 6.52
CA ARG A 63 8.52 -11.49 7.00
C ARG A 63 7.59 -11.22 8.18
N THR A 64 8.08 -10.50 9.18
CA THR A 64 7.30 -10.14 10.37
C THR A 64 6.04 -9.34 10.00
N LEU A 65 6.18 -8.35 9.12
CA LEU A 65 5.05 -7.54 8.64
C LEU A 65 4.00 -8.40 7.93
N LEU A 66 4.41 -9.23 6.97
CA LEU A 66 3.51 -10.09 6.22
C LEU A 66 2.82 -11.11 7.13
N SER A 67 3.55 -11.76 8.05
CA SER A 67 2.96 -12.71 9.00
C SER A 67 1.93 -12.06 9.93
N GLN A 68 2.21 -10.85 10.44
CA GLN A 68 1.25 -10.10 11.26
C GLN A 68 0.00 -9.73 10.47
N ALA A 69 0.15 -9.29 9.22
CA ALA A 69 -0.97 -8.95 8.35
C ALA A 69 -1.84 -10.18 8.03
N VAL A 70 -1.22 -11.32 7.74
CA VAL A 70 -1.93 -12.61 7.53
C VAL A 70 -2.73 -12.96 8.77
N GLY A 71 -2.10 -13.05 9.95
CA GLY A 71 -2.77 -13.38 11.21
C GLY A 71 -3.97 -12.46 11.50
N ARG A 72 -3.81 -11.16 11.26
CA ARG A 72 -4.88 -10.17 11.46
C ARG A 72 -6.07 -10.37 10.53
N LEU A 73 -5.81 -10.63 9.25
CA LEU A 73 -6.85 -10.73 8.23
C LEU A 73 -7.57 -12.09 8.26
N VAL A 74 -6.96 -13.13 8.83
CA VAL A 74 -7.62 -14.43 9.07
C VAL A 74 -8.31 -14.54 10.43
N GLY A 75 -8.24 -13.49 11.26
CA GLY A 75 -9.01 -13.36 12.49
C GLY A 75 -8.30 -13.80 13.77
N ASP A 76 -6.98 -14.06 13.73
CA ASP A 76 -6.18 -14.49 14.88
C ASP A 76 -5.73 -13.33 15.80
N GLY A 77 -6.33 -12.14 15.63
CA GLY A 77 -5.95 -10.93 16.37
C GLY A 77 -4.73 -10.23 15.77
N GLY A 78 -3.94 -9.53 16.57
CA GLY A 78 -2.78 -8.75 16.11
C GLY A 78 -3.05 -7.25 15.94
N VAL A 79 -2.02 -6.52 15.51
CA VAL A 79 -2.00 -5.06 15.47
C VAL A 79 -2.85 -4.57 14.29
N PRO A 80 -3.92 -3.76 14.51
CA PRO A 80 -4.82 -3.32 13.45
C PRO A 80 -4.30 -2.13 12.64
N VAL A 81 -3.31 -1.39 13.16
CA VAL A 81 -2.70 -0.22 12.51
C VAL A 81 -1.19 -0.32 12.69
N VAL A 82 -0.46 -0.37 11.58
CA VAL A 82 1.00 -0.52 11.57
C VAL A 82 1.64 0.73 10.99
N ASP A 83 2.46 1.42 11.79
CA ASP A 83 3.32 2.49 11.30
C ASP A 83 4.63 1.91 10.76
N LEU A 84 4.90 2.13 9.47
CA LEU A 84 6.11 1.67 8.81
C LEU A 84 7.25 2.66 9.04
N GLN A 85 7.93 2.48 10.17
CA GLN A 85 9.13 3.25 10.51
C GLN A 85 10.35 2.68 9.80
N THR A 86 10.59 3.12 8.56
CA THR A 86 11.83 2.84 7.83
C THR A 86 12.64 4.11 7.65
N ASN A 87 13.96 4.02 7.73
CA ASN A 87 14.84 5.12 7.32
C ASN A 87 14.63 5.45 5.82
N PHE A 88 15.06 6.63 5.37
CA PHE A 88 14.92 7.05 3.98
C PHE A 88 15.53 6.02 3.01
N GLY A 89 14.77 5.58 2.00
CA GLY A 89 15.17 4.48 1.11
C GLY A 89 15.02 3.06 1.70
N GLY A 90 14.45 2.94 2.91
CA GLY A 90 14.35 1.68 3.66
C GLY A 90 13.20 0.75 3.25
N GLY A 91 12.61 0.94 2.07
CA GLY A 91 11.67 -0.02 1.48
C GLY A 91 10.21 0.09 1.93
N LYS A 92 9.76 1.19 2.57
CA LYS A 92 8.33 1.41 2.93
C LYS A 92 7.37 1.10 1.78
N THR A 93 7.54 1.77 0.64
CA THR A 93 6.66 1.58 -0.52
C THR A 93 6.73 0.15 -1.05
N HIS A 94 7.91 -0.48 -1.01
CA HIS A 94 8.07 -1.88 -1.37
C HIS A 94 7.33 -2.82 -0.41
N SER A 95 7.37 -2.57 0.89
CA SER A 95 6.59 -3.31 1.90
C SER A 95 5.09 -3.13 1.71
N LEU A 96 4.62 -1.93 1.36
CA LEU A 96 3.21 -1.68 1.05
C LEU A 96 2.78 -2.44 -0.22
N ILE A 97 3.63 -2.48 -1.26
CA ILE A 97 3.37 -3.28 -2.47
C ILE A 97 3.34 -4.77 -2.15
N ALA A 98 4.23 -5.27 -1.28
CA ALA A 98 4.20 -6.66 -0.85
C ALA A 98 2.88 -7.03 -0.17
N LEU A 99 2.38 -6.18 0.73
CA LEU A 99 1.04 -6.36 1.33
C LEU A 99 -0.06 -6.30 0.27
N TYR A 100 -0.01 -5.32 -0.63
CA TYR A 100 -0.98 -5.16 -1.72
C TYR A 100 -1.09 -6.44 -2.56
N HIS A 101 0.05 -7.03 -2.92
CA HIS A 101 0.14 -8.23 -3.75
C HIS A 101 -0.26 -9.49 -3.02
N LEU A 102 0.18 -9.66 -1.77
CA LEU A 102 -0.19 -10.84 -0.99
C LEU A 102 -1.71 -10.97 -0.85
N PHE A 103 -2.41 -9.84 -0.67
CA PHE A 103 -3.86 -9.79 -0.54
C PHE A 103 -4.59 -9.46 -1.85
N SER A 104 -3.96 -9.71 -3.00
CA SER A 104 -4.55 -9.43 -4.32
C SER A 104 -5.53 -10.47 -4.82
N GLY A 105 -5.64 -11.62 -4.14
CA GLY A 105 -6.29 -12.81 -4.66
C GLY A 105 -5.39 -13.67 -5.56
N VAL A 106 -4.08 -13.37 -5.59
CA VAL A 106 -3.07 -14.24 -6.21
C VAL A 106 -3.14 -15.65 -5.63
N ASP A 107 -2.95 -16.65 -6.50
CA ASP A 107 -2.85 -18.04 -6.08
C ASP A 107 -1.56 -18.24 -5.27
N LEU A 108 -1.70 -18.71 -4.03
CA LEU A 108 -0.57 -18.91 -3.12
C LEU A 108 0.46 -19.91 -3.69
N ASP A 109 0.00 -20.89 -4.45
CA ASP A 109 0.86 -21.91 -5.08
C ASP A 109 1.67 -21.36 -6.26
N SER A 110 1.30 -20.19 -6.79
CA SER A 110 2.05 -19.49 -7.83
C SER A 110 3.18 -18.62 -7.29
N LEU A 111 3.17 -18.32 -6.00
CA LEU A 111 4.20 -17.50 -5.34
C LEU A 111 5.46 -18.32 -5.02
N PRO A 112 6.63 -17.67 -4.83
CA PRO A 112 7.82 -18.34 -4.34
C PRO A 112 7.55 -19.11 -3.04
N THR A 113 8.13 -20.31 -2.90
CA THR A 113 7.90 -21.22 -1.77
C THR A 113 8.08 -20.54 -0.42
N GLU A 114 9.06 -19.65 -0.28
CA GLU A 114 9.32 -18.91 0.96
C GLU A 114 8.14 -18.03 1.40
N VAL A 115 7.43 -17.41 0.45
CA VAL A 115 6.22 -16.60 0.71
C VAL A 115 5.04 -17.51 1.04
N ALA A 116 4.88 -18.60 0.27
CA ALA A 116 3.80 -19.56 0.48
C ALA A 116 3.91 -20.24 1.85
N ASP A 117 5.11 -20.66 2.25
CA ASP A 117 5.39 -21.26 3.55
C ASP A 117 5.19 -20.26 4.69
N LEU A 118 5.50 -18.98 4.49
CA LEU A 118 5.20 -17.94 5.46
C LEU A 118 3.70 -17.84 5.74
N VAL A 119 2.86 -17.86 4.70
CA VAL A 119 1.40 -17.84 4.87
C VAL A 119 0.90 -19.12 5.54
N ARG A 120 1.37 -20.29 5.08
CA ARG A 120 0.98 -21.59 5.65
C ARG A 120 1.42 -21.76 7.09
N SER A 121 2.52 -21.11 7.51
CA SER A 121 2.97 -21.12 8.91
C SER A 121 1.96 -20.48 9.87
N ALA A 122 1.04 -19.64 9.37
CA ALA A 122 -0.08 -19.10 10.11
C ALA A 122 -1.31 -20.05 10.16
N GLY A 123 -1.18 -21.28 9.65
CA GLY A 123 -2.27 -22.26 9.61
C GLY A 123 -3.31 -22.02 8.51
N VAL A 124 -2.92 -21.29 7.45
CA VAL A 124 -3.82 -20.84 6.38
C VAL A 124 -3.43 -21.49 5.06
N GLU A 125 -4.35 -22.23 4.45
CA GLU A 125 -4.16 -22.85 3.12
C GLU A 125 -4.50 -21.87 1.97
N SER A 126 -5.39 -20.91 2.23
CA SER A 126 -5.80 -19.90 1.25
C SER A 126 -6.12 -18.58 1.94
N LEU A 127 -5.64 -17.47 1.39
CA LEU A 127 -5.96 -16.15 1.92
C LEU A 127 -7.42 -15.77 1.64
N PRO A 128 -8.11 -15.09 2.58
CA PRO A 128 -9.46 -14.61 2.34
C PRO A 128 -9.47 -13.54 1.24
N THR A 129 -10.63 -13.33 0.63
CA THR A 129 -10.82 -12.15 -0.22
C THR A 129 -10.78 -10.89 0.64
N VAL A 130 -9.79 -10.03 0.39
CA VAL A 130 -9.59 -8.78 1.14
C VAL A 130 -9.86 -7.59 0.22
N ARG A 131 -10.67 -6.65 0.72
CA ARG A 131 -10.86 -5.37 0.04
C ARG A 131 -9.65 -4.48 0.28
N ARG A 132 -9.10 -3.88 -0.78
CA ARG A 132 -7.88 -3.08 -0.70
C ARG A 132 -8.20 -1.63 -1.03
N ALA A 133 -7.77 -0.71 -0.17
CA ALA A 133 -7.77 0.72 -0.44
C ALA A 133 -6.34 1.24 -0.39
N VAL A 134 -5.97 2.07 -1.37
CA VAL A 134 -4.64 2.65 -1.55
C VAL A 134 -4.77 4.17 -1.65
N VAL A 135 -4.12 4.88 -0.74
CA VAL A 135 -4.02 6.34 -0.76
C VAL A 135 -2.54 6.70 -0.85
N VAL A 136 -2.16 7.45 -1.88
CA VAL A 136 -0.79 7.96 -2.04
C VAL A 136 -0.84 9.48 -2.00
N GLY A 137 -0.31 10.06 -0.92
CA GLY A 137 -0.54 11.46 -0.57
C GLY A 137 0.03 12.50 -1.54
N ASN A 138 1.02 12.14 -2.36
CA ASN A 138 1.54 13.01 -3.42
C ASN A 138 0.71 12.96 -4.72
N ARG A 139 -0.23 12.01 -4.85
CA ARG A 139 -1.18 11.89 -5.96
C ARG A 139 -2.55 12.43 -5.61
N PHE A 140 -2.93 12.38 -4.34
CA PHE A 140 -4.21 12.89 -3.86
C PHE A 140 -4.10 14.38 -3.55
N ALA A 141 -4.70 15.22 -4.40
CA ALA A 141 -4.66 16.68 -4.28
C ALA A 141 -5.70 17.17 -3.27
N ALA A 142 -5.26 17.78 -2.18
CA ALA A 142 -6.12 18.30 -1.12
C ALA A 142 -7.05 19.45 -1.59
N GLY A 143 -6.56 20.28 -2.49
CA GLY A 143 -7.30 21.45 -3.00
C GLY A 143 -8.32 21.15 -4.10
N GLN A 144 -8.56 19.89 -4.44
CA GLN A 144 -9.43 19.50 -5.56
C GLN A 144 -10.39 18.40 -5.15
N SER A 145 -11.59 18.44 -5.72
CA SER A 145 -12.53 17.34 -5.71
C SER A 145 -12.16 16.34 -6.80
N HIS A 146 -12.29 15.05 -6.51
CA HIS A 146 -11.92 13.94 -7.38
C HIS A 146 -13.18 13.20 -7.82
N GLU A 147 -13.56 13.34 -9.09
CA GLU A 147 -14.68 12.61 -9.66
C GLU A 147 -14.27 11.18 -10.01
N LYS A 148 -15.08 10.22 -9.56
CA LYS A 148 -14.91 8.78 -9.77
C LYS A 148 -15.68 8.30 -10.99
N PRO A 149 -15.33 7.13 -11.57
CA PRO A 149 -16.01 6.59 -12.75
C PRO A 149 -17.53 6.43 -12.61
N ASP A 150 -18.04 6.27 -11.38
CA ASP A 150 -19.47 6.17 -11.07
C ASP A 150 -20.14 7.53 -10.79
N GLY A 151 -19.44 8.64 -11.04
CA GLY A 151 -19.87 10.01 -10.78
C GLY A 151 -19.82 10.42 -9.31
N THR A 152 -19.22 9.61 -8.42
CA THR A 152 -19.01 10.01 -7.02
C THR A 152 -17.94 11.09 -6.97
N VAL A 153 -18.18 12.18 -6.25
CA VAL A 153 -17.22 13.27 -6.08
C VAL A 153 -16.63 13.15 -4.68
N VAL A 154 -15.34 12.84 -4.60
CA VAL A 154 -14.60 12.63 -3.35
C VAL A 154 -13.73 13.85 -3.05
N ASN A 155 -13.74 14.34 -1.82
CA ASN A 155 -12.92 15.49 -1.41
C ASN A 155 -11.79 15.11 -0.45
N THR A 156 -11.96 14.04 0.34
CA THR A 156 -11.08 13.72 1.47
C THR A 156 -10.47 12.33 1.34
N ILE A 157 -9.40 12.06 2.11
CA ILE A 157 -8.79 10.72 2.15
C ILE A 157 -9.75 9.66 2.72
N TRP A 158 -10.64 10.01 3.64
CA TRP A 158 -11.65 9.06 4.14
C TRP A 158 -12.72 8.78 3.09
N GLY A 159 -13.16 9.80 2.34
CA GLY A 159 -14.02 9.64 1.17
C GLY A 159 -13.39 8.72 0.13
N GLU A 160 -12.08 8.88 -0.10
CA GLU A 160 -11.31 8.04 -1.02
C GLU A 160 -11.29 6.57 -0.55
N ILE A 161 -10.95 6.34 0.72
CA ILE A 161 -10.94 5.01 1.33
C ILE A 161 -12.33 4.38 1.23
N ALA A 162 -13.38 5.11 1.58
CA ALA A 162 -14.75 4.63 1.50
C ALA A 162 -15.11 4.16 0.09
N TRP A 163 -14.89 5.03 -0.90
CA TRP A 163 -15.19 4.71 -2.28
C TRP A 163 -14.38 3.51 -2.80
N GLN A 164 -13.10 3.38 -2.45
CA GLN A 164 -12.31 2.22 -2.86
C GLN A 164 -12.76 0.92 -2.19
N LEU A 165 -13.24 0.97 -0.94
CA LEU A 165 -13.69 -0.23 -0.22
C LEU A 165 -15.06 -0.74 -0.71
N GLY A 166 -15.99 0.12 -1.08
CA GLY A 166 -17.34 -0.33 -1.46
C GLY A 166 -18.08 0.55 -2.47
N GLY A 167 -17.35 1.35 -3.24
CA GLY A 167 -17.91 2.26 -4.24
C GLY A 167 -18.83 3.31 -3.62
N ARG A 168 -19.81 3.74 -4.42
CA ARG A 168 -20.85 4.69 -3.99
C ARG A 168 -21.57 4.28 -2.70
N GLU A 169 -21.93 3.00 -2.52
CA GLU A 169 -22.66 2.57 -1.31
C GLU A 169 -21.85 2.80 -0.03
N ALA A 170 -20.54 2.56 -0.08
CA ALA A 170 -19.65 2.86 1.05
C ALA A 170 -19.45 4.35 1.24
N TYR A 171 -19.24 5.09 0.16
CA TYR A 171 -19.09 6.55 0.19
C TYR A 171 -20.31 7.24 0.81
N ASP A 172 -21.52 6.81 0.45
CA ASP A 172 -22.77 7.42 0.91
C ASP A 172 -22.93 7.38 2.44
N LEU A 173 -22.25 6.47 3.14
CA LEU A 173 -22.23 6.41 4.61
C LEU A 173 -21.51 7.59 5.26
N ILE A 174 -20.57 8.23 4.54
CA ILE A 174 -19.74 9.34 5.04
C ILE A 174 -19.77 10.56 4.11
N ALA A 175 -20.74 10.61 3.19
CA ALA A 175 -20.79 11.62 2.14
C ALA A 175 -20.99 13.03 2.68
N GLU A 176 -21.69 13.19 3.80
CA GLU A 176 -21.84 14.49 4.47
C GLU A 176 -20.50 14.97 5.03
N ASP A 177 -19.75 14.09 5.71
CA ASP A 177 -18.43 14.38 6.26
C ASP A 177 -17.37 14.65 5.19
N ASP A 178 -17.40 13.90 4.09
CA ASP A 178 -16.54 14.16 2.92
C ASP A 178 -16.83 15.52 2.29
N ARG A 179 -18.10 15.88 2.06
CA ARG A 179 -18.47 17.18 1.50
C ARG A 179 -18.15 18.35 2.43
N ALA A 180 -18.27 18.15 3.73
CA ALA A 180 -17.95 19.15 4.73
C ALA A 180 -16.44 19.25 5.01
N GLY A 181 -15.63 18.30 4.53
CA GLY A 181 -14.21 18.21 4.88
C GLY A 181 -14.00 17.98 6.39
N THR A 182 -14.92 17.26 7.04
CA THR A 182 -14.92 16.98 8.49
C THR A 182 -14.66 15.50 8.77
N ASN A 183 -14.15 15.21 9.97
CA ASN A 183 -13.84 13.83 10.38
C ASN A 183 -15.15 13.01 10.53
N PRO A 184 -15.27 11.84 9.89
CA PRO A 184 -16.48 11.00 9.92
C PRO A 184 -16.74 10.25 11.24
N GLY A 185 -15.82 10.28 12.20
CA GLY A 185 -15.99 9.68 13.52
C GLY A 185 -16.40 8.20 13.47
N GLU A 186 -17.49 7.85 14.16
CA GLU A 186 -18.01 6.48 14.24
C GLU A 186 -18.45 5.90 12.89
N ALA A 187 -18.83 6.75 11.93
CA ALA A 187 -19.27 6.30 10.61
C ALA A 187 -18.13 5.58 9.87
N LEU A 188 -16.88 6.01 10.04
CA LEU A 188 -15.72 5.32 9.47
C LEU A 188 -15.52 3.93 10.05
N ARG A 189 -15.68 3.78 11.37
CA ARG A 189 -15.61 2.45 12.02
C ARG A 189 -16.71 1.54 11.46
N THR A 190 -17.92 2.06 11.34
CA THR A 190 -19.08 1.33 10.80
C THR A 190 -18.80 0.87 9.37
N LEU A 191 -18.22 1.75 8.55
CA LEU A 191 -17.81 1.45 7.19
C LEU A 191 -16.76 0.34 7.15
N ILE A 192 -15.66 0.46 7.89
CA ILE A 192 -14.58 -0.54 7.88
C ILE A 192 -15.09 -1.90 8.35
N VAL A 193 -15.95 -1.96 9.37
CA VAL A 193 -16.59 -3.21 9.81
C VAL A 193 -17.46 -3.81 8.72
N ARG A 194 -18.30 -3.00 8.07
CA ARG A 194 -19.23 -3.45 7.02
C ARG A 194 -18.50 -3.99 5.79
N TYR A 195 -17.37 -3.39 5.45
CA TYR A 195 -16.54 -3.77 4.29
C TYR A 195 -15.30 -4.59 4.70
N SER A 196 -15.32 -5.25 5.85
CA SER A 196 -14.26 -6.17 6.27
C SER A 196 -14.32 -7.53 5.54
N PRO A 197 -13.21 -8.29 5.47
CA PRO A 197 -11.84 -7.88 5.80
C PRO A 197 -11.29 -6.87 4.78
N SER A 198 -10.55 -5.87 5.28
CA SER A 198 -10.01 -4.79 4.47
C SER A 198 -8.55 -4.50 4.81
N LEU A 199 -7.75 -4.19 3.80
CA LEU A 199 -6.39 -3.68 3.89
C LEU A 199 -6.37 -2.25 3.36
N ILE A 200 -6.03 -1.30 4.23
CA ILE A 200 -5.90 0.12 3.86
C ILE A 200 -4.42 0.46 3.88
N LEU A 201 -3.87 0.85 2.73
CA LEU A 201 -2.47 1.20 2.54
C LEU A 201 -2.37 2.69 2.27
N ILE A 202 -1.62 3.39 3.11
CA ILE A 202 -1.44 4.83 2.99
C ILE A 202 0.05 5.11 2.83
N ASP A 203 0.43 5.65 1.68
CA ASP A 203 1.77 6.11 1.40
C ASP A 203 1.82 7.64 1.32
N GLU A 204 2.97 8.22 1.64
CA GLU A 204 3.20 9.67 1.59
C GLU A 204 2.14 10.51 2.34
N TRP A 205 1.57 10.01 3.46
CA TRP A 205 0.58 10.74 4.27
C TRP A 205 1.08 12.14 4.65
N VAL A 206 2.32 12.25 5.13
CA VAL A 206 2.92 13.54 5.52
C VAL A 206 2.97 14.51 4.34
N ALA A 207 3.20 14.02 3.12
CA ALA A 207 3.18 14.87 1.93
C ALA A 207 1.77 15.41 1.65
N TYR A 208 0.73 14.59 1.83
CA TYR A 208 -0.66 15.06 1.78
C TYR A 208 -0.96 16.07 2.88
N ALA A 209 -0.62 15.77 4.13
CA ALA A 209 -0.91 16.64 5.27
C ALA A 209 -0.30 18.05 5.11
N ARG A 210 0.90 18.15 4.51
CA ARG A 210 1.55 19.43 4.19
C ARG A 210 0.75 20.30 3.22
N GLN A 211 -0.06 19.71 2.34
CA GLN A 211 -0.89 20.48 1.39
C GLN A 211 -2.00 21.28 2.10
N LEU A 212 -2.37 20.88 3.32
CA LEU A 212 -3.48 21.47 4.09
C LEU A 212 -3.03 22.64 4.96
N VAL A 213 -1.72 22.89 5.05
CA VAL A 213 -1.17 24.03 5.76
C VAL A 213 -1.30 25.26 4.87
N THR A 214 -2.47 25.90 4.94
CA THR A 214 -2.82 27.05 4.11
C THR A 214 -3.89 27.91 4.79
N ASP A 215 -3.97 29.18 4.41
CA ASP A 215 -5.03 30.12 4.87
C ASP A 215 -6.34 29.97 4.09
N LYS A 216 -6.40 29.05 3.12
CA LYS A 216 -7.57 28.82 2.27
C LYS A 216 -8.43 27.70 2.82
N GLU A 217 -9.74 27.82 2.67
CA GLU A 217 -10.64 26.68 2.78
C GLU A 217 -10.41 25.74 1.59
N LEU A 218 -10.10 24.47 1.88
CA LEU A 218 -9.91 23.43 0.89
C LEU A 218 -11.07 22.43 0.94
N PRO A 219 -11.46 21.82 -0.20
CA PRO A 219 -12.47 20.76 -0.22
C PRO A 219 -12.16 19.62 0.75
N SER A 220 -10.88 19.28 0.91
CA SER A 220 -10.44 18.19 1.79
C SER A 220 -10.44 18.54 3.30
N GLY A 221 -10.91 19.73 3.67
CA GLY A 221 -10.93 20.23 5.04
C GLY A 221 -9.60 20.85 5.47
N SER A 222 -9.42 20.95 6.79
CA SER A 222 -8.27 21.60 7.42
C SER A 222 -7.17 20.61 7.85
N PHE A 223 -5.97 21.13 8.12
CA PHE A 223 -4.90 20.35 8.76
C PHE A 223 -5.34 19.78 10.12
N GLU A 224 -6.04 20.56 10.94
CA GLU A 224 -6.53 20.14 12.27
C GLU A 224 -7.54 18.99 12.17
N THR A 225 -8.41 19.03 11.17
CA THR A 225 -9.35 17.93 10.91
C THR A 225 -8.59 16.65 10.55
N GLN A 226 -7.59 16.75 9.67
CA GLN A 226 -6.76 15.58 9.32
C GLN A 226 -5.92 15.08 10.49
N PHE A 227 -5.41 15.97 11.34
CA PHE A 227 -4.68 15.60 12.54
C PHE A 227 -5.59 14.82 13.50
N THR A 228 -6.83 15.27 13.67
CA THR A 228 -7.84 14.57 14.49
C THR A 228 -8.23 13.21 13.88
N PHE A 229 -8.20 13.07 12.56
CA PHE A 229 -8.45 11.80 11.86
C PHE A 229 -7.28 10.81 12.02
N ALA A 230 -6.04 11.30 12.09
CA ALA A 230 -4.85 10.46 12.26
C ALA A 230 -4.67 9.92 13.69
N GLN A 231 -5.29 10.57 14.68
CA GLN A 231 -5.22 10.21 16.10
C GLN A 231 -6.18 9.07 16.45
#